data_AF-A0AAU4DCB5-F1
#
_entry.id   AF-A0AAU4DCB5-F1
#
_cell.length_a   1.000
_cell.length_b   1.000
_cell.length_c   1.000
_cell.angle_alpha   90.00
_cell.angle_beta   90.00
_cell.angle_gamma   90.00
#
_symmetry.space_group_name_H-M   'P 1'
#
loop_
_entity.id
_entity.type
_entity.pdbx_description
1 polymer ?
#
loop_
_entity_poly.entity_id
_entity_poly.type
_entity_poly.pdbx_seq_one_letter_code
_entity_poly.pdbx_strand_id
1 'polypeptide(L)'
;MHDRDKLPKATAERAFRQVIALLGAALLLALLAQLPPGGGGAAPGSRPHDAAWLLWPQGWNLFDNGQYAPELAAYRPGPAGWTSALIIPQAGLGTRWGADRSPRTQAREIEALADLLPPGAWQPCRAAALDDCTRTPPTALAVRSPAARPTLCGSIALTRETLARWGTSDAGHWRIDDAVLLRVECP
;
A
#
# COMPACT_ATOMS: atom_id res chain seq x y z
N MET A 1 -6.18 61.59 29.90
CA MET A 1 -7.59 61.24 29.64
C MET A 1 -7.60 59.96 28.82
N HIS A 2 -7.67 58.81 29.48
CA HIS A 2 -7.71 57.49 28.83
C HIS A 2 -8.68 56.63 29.64
N ASP A 3 -9.95 56.72 29.26
CA ASP A 3 -10.99 55.86 29.78
C ASP A 3 -10.84 54.50 29.09
N ARG A 4 -10.21 53.55 29.78
CA ARG A 4 -10.14 52.16 29.30
C ARG A 4 -11.46 51.50 29.70
N ASP A 5 -12.40 51.54 28.77
CA ASP A 5 -13.66 50.80 28.83
C ASP A 5 -13.42 49.37 29.35
N LYS A 6 -13.88 49.12 30.57
CA LYS A 6 -13.90 47.79 31.15
C LYS A 6 -14.96 47.00 30.40
N LEU A 7 -14.56 46.14 29.46
CA LEU A 7 -15.47 45.14 28.90
C LEU A 7 -16.16 44.42 30.07
N PRO A 8 -17.51 44.38 30.12
CA PRO A 8 -18.21 43.76 31.22
C PRO A 8 -17.84 42.26 31.25
N LYS A 9 -17.37 41.78 32.40
CA LYS A 9 -16.92 40.37 32.61
C LYS A 9 -17.93 39.33 32.08
N ALA A 10 -19.22 39.67 32.12
CA ALA A 10 -20.31 38.84 31.60
C ALA A 10 -20.29 38.61 30.07
N THR A 11 -19.62 39.47 29.31
CA THR A 11 -19.44 39.32 27.86
C THR A 11 -18.26 38.39 27.56
N ALA A 12 -17.18 38.50 28.34
CA ALA A 12 -16.01 37.63 28.22
C ALA A 12 -16.33 36.17 28.57
N GLU A 13 -17.12 35.94 29.64
CA GLU A 13 -17.55 34.59 30.03
C GLU A 13 -18.45 33.93 28.97
N ARG A 14 -19.36 34.70 28.37
CA ARG A 14 -20.21 34.22 27.26
C ARG A 14 -19.40 33.88 26.03
N ALA A 15 -18.45 34.74 25.64
CA ALA A 15 -17.56 34.48 24.51
C ALA A 15 -16.71 33.21 24.75
N PHE A 16 -16.17 33.04 25.95
CA PHE A 16 -15.38 31.85 26.30
C PHE A 16 -16.20 30.55 26.21
N ARG A 17 -17.43 30.55 26.73
CA ARG A 17 -18.35 29.38 26.62
C ARG A 17 -18.70 29.06 25.17
N GLN A 18 -18.93 30.08 24.35
CA GLN A 18 -19.23 29.90 22.92
C GLN A 18 -18.03 29.30 22.19
N VAL A 19 -16.82 29.80 22.44
CA VAL A 19 -15.60 29.26 21.84
C VAL A 19 -15.38 27.80 22.23
N ILE A 20 -15.55 27.45 23.51
CA ILE A 20 -15.46 26.05 23.96
C ILE A 20 -16.51 25.17 23.30
N ALA A 21 -17.76 25.62 23.22
CA ALA A 21 -18.83 24.84 22.60
C ALA A 21 -18.55 24.59 21.10
N LEU A 22 -18.07 25.61 20.39
CA LEU A 22 -17.70 25.48 18.98
C LEU A 22 -16.50 24.56 18.77
N LEU A 23 -15.45 24.68 19.59
CA LEU A 23 -14.29 23.79 19.55
C LEU A 23 -14.67 22.34 19.90
N GLY A 24 -15.50 22.15 20.92
CA GLY A 24 -15.98 20.83 21.33
C GLY A 24 -16.83 20.17 20.23
N ALA A 25 -17.73 20.93 19.61
CA ALA A 25 -18.53 20.44 18.47
C ALA A 25 -17.64 20.10 17.27
N ALA A 26 -16.65 20.94 16.95
CA ALA A 26 -15.71 20.69 15.85
C ALA A 26 -14.86 19.43 16.10
N LEU A 27 -14.36 19.25 17.33
CA LEU A 27 -13.57 18.08 17.71
C LEU A 27 -14.41 16.80 17.67
N LEU A 28 -15.64 16.86 18.18
CA LEU A 28 -16.57 15.73 18.16
C LEU A 28 -16.91 15.32 16.71
N LEU A 29 -17.20 16.29 15.84
CA LEU A 29 -17.43 16.03 14.41
C LEU A 29 -16.20 15.42 13.74
N ALA A 30 -15.00 15.91 14.05
CA ALA A 30 -13.76 15.33 13.53
C ALA A 30 -13.55 13.88 13.99
N LEU A 31 -13.82 13.56 15.26
CA LEU A 31 -13.74 12.19 15.77
C LEU A 31 -14.77 11.27 15.12
N LEU A 32 -16.00 11.75 14.95
CA LEU A 32 -17.06 10.99 14.27
C LEU A 32 -16.74 10.72 12.80
N ALA A 33 -16.08 11.67 12.12
CA ALA A 33 -15.63 11.50 10.74
C ALA A 33 -14.49 10.48 10.58
N GLN A 34 -13.74 10.20 11.66
CA GLN A 34 -12.65 9.23 11.65
C GLN A 34 -13.09 7.80 11.96
N LEU A 35 -14.35 7.59 12.40
CA LEU A 35 -14.85 6.24 12.67
C LEU A 35 -14.91 5.45 11.35
N PRO A 36 -14.23 4.28 11.26
CA PRO A 36 -14.33 3.44 10.08
C PRO A 36 -15.79 3.04 9.86
N PRO A 37 -16.26 2.95 8.60
CA PRO A 37 -17.60 2.48 8.33
C PRO A 37 -17.77 1.11 8.97
N GLY A 38 -18.72 0.99 9.90
CA GLY A 38 -19.12 -0.29 10.47
C GLY A 38 -19.39 -1.26 9.31
N GLY A 39 -18.73 -2.42 9.33
CA GLY A 39 -18.81 -3.44 8.29
C GLY A 39 -20.25 -3.90 8.08
N GLY A 40 -20.94 -3.24 7.16
CA GLY A 40 -22.31 -3.53 6.79
C GLY A 40 -22.57 -2.82 5.47
N GLY A 41 -22.72 -3.59 4.39
CA GLY A 41 -22.82 -3.09 3.02
C GLY A 41 -23.91 -2.05 2.85
N ALA A 42 -23.53 -0.77 2.69
CA ALA A 42 -24.41 0.23 2.12
C ALA A 42 -23.75 0.80 0.87
N ALA A 43 -24.60 1.08 -0.11
CA ALA A 43 -24.24 1.50 -1.45
C ALA A 43 -23.39 2.79 -1.46
N PRO A 44 -22.54 2.99 -2.49
CA PRO A 44 -21.78 4.22 -2.67
C PRO A 44 -22.70 5.44 -2.67
N GLY A 45 -22.38 6.49 -1.88
CA GLY A 45 -23.14 7.75 -1.83
C GLY A 45 -24.23 7.81 -0.76
N SER A 46 -24.47 6.74 0.00
CA SER A 46 -25.51 6.71 1.05
C SER A 46 -25.02 7.19 2.43
N ARG A 47 -23.73 7.56 2.56
CA ARG A 47 -23.13 7.90 3.85
C ARG A 47 -22.63 9.34 3.87
N PRO A 48 -22.95 10.13 4.92
CA PRO A 48 -22.43 11.50 5.08
C PRO A 48 -20.89 11.58 5.09
N HIS A 49 -20.22 10.46 5.33
CA HIS A 49 -18.77 10.28 5.19
C HIS A 49 -18.27 10.56 3.76
N ASP A 50 -19.02 10.22 2.71
CA ASP A 50 -18.58 10.39 1.31
C ASP A 50 -18.47 11.87 0.91
N ALA A 51 -19.40 12.71 1.39
CA ALA A 51 -19.37 14.15 1.19
C ALA A 51 -18.25 14.85 1.98
N ALA A 52 -17.95 14.35 3.19
CA ALA A 52 -16.81 14.84 3.98
C ALA A 52 -15.47 14.50 3.32
N TRP A 53 -15.34 13.32 2.71
CA TRP A 53 -14.16 12.92 1.94
C TRP A 53 -13.89 13.78 0.71
N LEU A 54 -14.94 14.22 0.02
CA LEU A 54 -14.85 15.09 -1.15
C LEU A 54 -14.31 16.49 -0.80
N LEU A 55 -14.64 17.01 0.38
CA LEU A 55 -14.29 18.37 0.78
C LEU A 55 -13.02 18.45 1.63
N TRP A 56 -12.65 17.36 2.32
CA TRP A 56 -11.56 17.35 3.29
C TRP A 56 -10.98 15.93 3.45
N PRO A 57 -10.19 15.44 2.48
CA PRO A 57 -9.60 14.11 2.52
C PRO A 57 -8.49 14.03 3.58
N GLN A 58 -8.87 13.88 4.86
CA GLN A 58 -7.94 13.76 5.99
C GLN A 58 -7.55 12.33 6.34
N GLY A 59 -7.96 11.33 5.55
CA GLY A 59 -7.51 9.98 5.83
C GLY A 59 -6.10 9.73 5.29
N TRP A 60 -5.37 8.89 6.00
CA TRP A 60 -4.08 8.36 5.57
C TRP A 60 -4.20 7.31 4.45
N ASN A 61 -5.38 7.17 3.83
CA ASN A 61 -5.60 6.25 2.72
C ASN A 61 -4.82 6.64 1.46
N LEU A 62 -4.31 7.88 1.35
CA LEU A 62 -3.31 8.23 0.33
C LEU A 62 -2.03 7.37 0.45
N PHE A 63 -1.77 6.80 1.63
CA PHE A 63 -0.61 5.96 1.92
C PHE A 63 -0.95 4.48 2.07
N ASP A 64 -2.23 4.10 1.98
CA ASP A 64 -2.71 2.73 2.17
C ASP A 64 -3.52 2.33 0.93
N ASN A 65 -2.90 1.54 0.05
CA ASN A 65 -3.59 0.91 -1.09
C ASN A 65 -4.63 -0.14 -0.64
N GLY A 66 -4.85 -0.27 0.67
CA GLY A 66 -5.60 -1.32 1.32
C GLY A 66 -4.64 -2.35 1.89
N GLN A 67 -4.75 -2.64 3.18
CA GLN A 67 -3.93 -3.62 3.92
C GLN A 67 -3.88 -5.05 3.33
N TYR A 68 -4.74 -5.33 2.35
CA TYR A 68 -4.89 -6.61 1.67
C TYR A 68 -4.87 -6.46 0.14
N ALA A 69 -4.32 -5.37 -0.37
CA ALA A 69 -4.10 -5.22 -1.80
C ALA A 69 -3.01 -6.23 -2.25
N PRO A 70 -3.14 -6.80 -3.46
CA PRO A 70 -2.07 -7.62 -4.01
C PRO A 70 -0.80 -6.79 -4.19
N GLU A 71 0.31 -7.28 -3.64
CA GLU A 71 1.65 -6.73 -3.83
C GLU A 71 2.44 -7.57 -4.85
N LEU A 72 3.33 -6.93 -5.59
CA LEU A 72 4.23 -7.62 -6.51
C LEU A 72 5.53 -7.99 -5.79
N ALA A 73 5.98 -9.24 -5.94
CA ALA A 73 7.30 -9.66 -5.51
C ALA A 73 8.08 -10.32 -6.66
N ALA A 74 9.39 -10.39 -6.50
CA ALA A 74 10.31 -10.95 -7.47
C ALA A 74 11.23 -11.99 -6.82
N TYR A 75 11.43 -13.10 -7.51
CA TYR A 75 12.26 -14.21 -7.08
C TYR A 75 13.24 -14.62 -8.16
N ARG A 76 14.40 -15.12 -7.74
CA ARG A 76 15.43 -15.69 -8.61
C ARG A 76 15.70 -17.15 -8.26
N PRO A 77 16.07 -17.99 -9.23
CA PRO A 77 16.45 -19.36 -8.95
C PRO A 77 17.71 -19.38 -8.08
N GLY A 78 17.68 -20.15 -7.00
CA GLY A 78 18.79 -20.40 -6.11
C GLY A 78 19.07 -21.91 -5.98
N PRO A 79 20.10 -22.30 -5.21
CA PRO A 79 20.52 -23.70 -5.08
C PRO A 79 19.46 -24.62 -4.45
N ALA A 80 18.57 -24.06 -3.64
CA ALA A 80 17.57 -24.79 -2.87
C ALA A 80 16.12 -24.43 -3.29
N GLY A 81 15.94 -23.88 -4.48
CA GLY A 81 14.65 -23.38 -4.96
C GLY A 81 14.65 -21.87 -5.18
N TRP A 82 13.45 -21.26 -5.20
CA TRP A 82 13.31 -19.83 -5.40
C TRP A 82 13.75 -19.01 -4.18
N THR A 83 14.47 -17.92 -4.43
CA THR A 83 14.90 -16.98 -3.39
C THR A 83 14.44 -15.57 -3.72
N SER A 84 14.09 -14.78 -2.70
CA SER A 84 13.70 -13.38 -2.93
C SER A 84 14.81 -12.63 -3.66
N ALA A 85 14.42 -11.92 -4.72
CA ALA A 85 15.27 -11.00 -5.47
C ALA A 85 15.09 -9.54 -5.01
N LEU A 86 14.26 -9.30 -3.99
CA LEU A 86 13.97 -7.98 -3.49
C LEU A 86 15.16 -7.38 -2.74
N ILE A 87 15.48 -6.12 -3.04
CA ILE A 87 16.46 -5.31 -2.32
C ILE A 87 15.73 -4.70 -1.12
N ILE A 88 15.78 -5.39 0.01
CA ILE A 88 15.17 -4.96 1.28
C ILE A 88 16.18 -5.17 2.43
N PRO A 89 16.07 -4.44 3.55
CA PRO A 89 15.08 -3.40 3.85
C PRO A 89 15.45 -2.02 3.28
N GLN A 90 14.43 -1.17 3.07
CA GLN A 90 14.56 0.17 2.49
C GLN A 90 15.53 1.10 3.26
N ALA A 91 15.60 0.96 4.59
CA ALA A 91 16.41 1.80 5.48
C ALA A 91 17.47 0.99 6.27
N GLY A 92 18.02 -0.06 5.67
CA GLY A 92 19.08 -0.87 6.28
C GLY A 92 20.48 -0.29 6.11
N LEU A 93 21.47 -0.92 6.75
CA LEU A 93 22.89 -0.61 6.54
C LEU A 93 23.30 -0.77 5.07
N GLY A 94 22.80 -1.82 4.40
CA GLY A 94 23.07 -2.09 2.98
C GLY A 94 22.57 -0.99 2.04
N THR A 95 21.53 -0.24 2.43
CA THR A 95 20.98 0.89 1.68
C THR A 95 21.45 2.23 2.23
N ARG A 96 22.52 2.23 3.05
CA ARG A 96 23.07 3.44 3.70
C ARG A 96 22.00 4.22 4.46
N TRP A 97 21.22 3.52 5.28
CA TRP A 97 20.11 4.11 6.05
C TRP A 97 19.06 4.82 5.17
N GLY A 98 18.86 4.32 3.94
CA GLY A 98 17.90 4.85 2.98
C GLY A 98 18.42 5.98 2.08
N ALA A 99 19.71 6.33 2.16
CA ALA A 99 20.34 7.22 1.19
C ALA A 99 20.46 6.56 -0.20
N ASP A 100 20.63 5.23 -0.25
CA ASP A 100 20.46 4.47 -1.49
C ASP A 100 18.97 4.21 -1.75
N ARG A 101 18.50 4.66 -2.92
CA ARG A 101 17.11 4.50 -3.37
C ARG A 101 16.91 3.26 -4.25
N SER A 102 17.93 2.40 -4.41
CA SER A 102 17.84 1.16 -5.20
C SER A 102 16.62 0.28 -4.87
N PRO A 103 16.16 0.13 -3.62
CA PRO A 103 14.94 -0.61 -3.32
C PRO A 103 13.66 -0.01 -3.94
N ARG A 104 13.54 1.33 -3.96
CA ARG A 104 12.39 2.02 -4.58
C ARG A 104 12.48 1.94 -6.09
N THR A 105 13.69 2.07 -6.64
CA THR A 105 13.93 1.91 -8.08
C THR A 105 13.57 0.50 -8.54
N GLN A 106 13.91 -0.54 -7.76
CA GLN A 106 13.54 -1.91 -8.07
C GLN A 106 12.02 -2.14 -8.00
N ALA A 107 11.31 -1.57 -7.02
CA ALA A 107 9.84 -1.67 -6.99
C ALA A 107 9.20 -1.14 -8.28
N ARG A 108 9.70 -0.01 -8.81
CA ARG A 108 9.28 0.53 -10.12
C ARG A 108 9.67 -0.34 -11.30
N GLU A 109 10.83 -1.00 -11.24
CA GLU A 109 11.23 -1.99 -12.25
C GLU A 109 10.28 -3.18 -12.27
N ILE A 110 9.87 -3.69 -11.10
CA ILE A 110 8.91 -4.80 -10.97
C ILE A 110 7.55 -4.42 -11.55
N GLU A 111 7.03 -3.24 -11.20
CA GLU A 111 5.78 -2.71 -11.76
C GLU A 111 5.88 -2.59 -13.29
N ALA A 112 6.96 -2.00 -13.80
CA ALA A 112 7.15 -1.83 -15.24
C ALA A 112 7.29 -3.17 -15.99
N LEU A 113 7.92 -4.18 -15.39
CA LEU A 113 7.96 -5.53 -15.94
C LEU A 113 6.58 -6.17 -15.95
N ALA A 114 5.79 -5.99 -14.89
CA ALA A 114 4.42 -6.51 -14.80
C ALA A 114 3.48 -5.87 -15.84
N ASP A 115 3.64 -4.57 -16.12
CA ASP A 115 2.86 -3.82 -17.11
C ASP A 115 3.13 -4.27 -18.56
N LEU A 116 4.30 -4.86 -18.83
CA LEU A 116 4.65 -5.41 -20.14
C LEU A 116 4.02 -6.78 -20.40
N LEU A 117 3.43 -7.42 -19.39
CA LEU A 117 2.91 -8.77 -19.52
C LEU A 117 1.50 -8.76 -20.16
N PRO A 118 1.22 -9.68 -21.10
CA PRO A 118 -0.12 -9.82 -21.63
C PRO A 118 -1.08 -10.34 -20.53
N PRO A 119 -2.40 -10.06 -20.63
CA PRO A 119 -3.37 -10.44 -19.61
C PRO A 119 -3.38 -11.94 -19.24
N GLY A 120 -3.02 -12.82 -20.17
CA GLY A 120 -2.97 -14.28 -19.96
C GLY A 120 -1.61 -14.83 -19.51
N ALA A 121 -0.61 -13.98 -19.24
CA ALA A 121 0.71 -14.45 -18.78
C ALA A 121 0.72 -14.91 -17.32
N TRP A 122 -0.15 -14.35 -16.49
CA TRP A 122 -0.26 -14.69 -15.07
C TRP A 122 -0.93 -16.05 -14.90
N GLN A 123 -0.30 -16.92 -14.11
CA GLN A 123 -0.84 -18.23 -13.78
C GLN A 123 -1.38 -18.24 -12.36
N PRO A 124 -2.66 -18.58 -12.17
CA PRO A 124 -3.24 -18.74 -10.84
C PRO A 124 -2.59 -19.91 -10.13
N CYS A 125 -2.19 -19.70 -8.87
CA CYS A 125 -1.52 -20.72 -8.06
C CYS A 125 -2.14 -20.88 -6.67
N ARG A 126 -2.44 -19.77 -5.98
CA ARG A 126 -2.96 -19.77 -4.59
C ARG A 126 -2.15 -20.69 -3.66
N ALA A 127 -0.87 -20.40 -3.48
CA ALA A 127 0.01 -21.18 -2.62
C ALA A 127 0.79 -20.32 -1.61
N ALA A 128 1.32 -20.99 -0.59
CA ALA A 128 2.20 -20.36 0.40
C ALA A 128 3.66 -20.27 -0.08
N ALA A 129 4.07 -21.14 -1.02
CA ALA A 129 5.43 -21.19 -1.54
C ALA A 129 5.44 -21.16 -3.06
N LEU A 130 6.41 -20.45 -3.65
CA LEU A 130 6.53 -20.30 -5.10
C LEU A 130 6.86 -21.63 -5.81
N ASP A 131 7.54 -22.55 -5.12
CA ASP A 131 7.80 -23.90 -5.66
C ASP A 131 6.50 -24.62 -6.01
N ASP A 132 5.42 -24.39 -5.25
CA ASP A 132 4.11 -24.98 -5.51
C ASP A 132 3.44 -24.42 -6.77
N CYS A 133 3.78 -23.18 -7.14
CA CYS A 133 3.28 -22.53 -8.34
C CYS A 133 4.05 -22.90 -9.60
N THR A 134 5.27 -23.40 -9.45
CA THR A 134 6.21 -23.58 -10.57
C THR A 134 6.50 -25.05 -10.89
N ARG A 135 5.82 -26.00 -10.22
CA ARG A 135 6.00 -27.46 -10.42
C ARG A 135 5.71 -27.91 -11.85
N THR A 136 4.78 -27.27 -12.54
CA THR A 136 4.57 -27.44 -13.98
C THR A 136 5.22 -26.24 -14.65
N PRO A 137 6.40 -26.36 -15.29
CA PRO A 137 7.16 -25.20 -15.70
C PRO A 137 6.37 -24.41 -16.76
N PRO A 138 5.90 -23.19 -16.48
CA PRO A 138 5.45 -22.33 -17.55
C PRO A 138 6.63 -22.01 -18.44
N THR A 139 6.38 -21.93 -19.75
CA THR A 139 7.35 -21.39 -20.69
C THR A 139 7.69 -19.97 -20.23
N ALA A 140 8.96 -19.74 -19.86
CA ALA A 140 9.40 -18.43 -19.42
C ALA A 140 9.20 -17.41 -20.55
N LEU A 141 8.47 -16.32 -20.26
CA LEU A 141 8.25 -15.25 -21.23
C LEU A 141 9.51 -14.38 -21.31
N ALA A 142 10.03 -14.19 -22.52
CA ALA A 142 11.13 -13.27 -22.75
C ALA A 142 10.63 -11.82 -22.73
N VAL A 143 11.24 -10.98 -21.90
CA VAL A 143 10.89 -9.55 -21.76
C VAL A 143 12.17 -8.73 -21.66
N ARG A 144 12.21 -7.57 -22.31
CA ARG A 144 13.33 -6.63 -22.17
C ARG A 144 13.05 -5.67 -21.02
N SER A 145 13.98 -5.53 -20.09
CA SER A 145 13.82 -4.59 -18.98
C SER A 145 13.75 -3.15 -19.50
N PRO A 146 12.71 -2.38 -19.12
CA PRO A 146 12.61 -0.96 -19.47
C PRO A 146 13.48 -0.08 -18.55
N ALA A 147 14.09 -0.66 -17.50
CA ALA A 147 14.88 0.09 -16.53
C ALA A 147 16.22 0.53 -17.11
N ALA A 148 16.58 1.80 -16.90
CA ALA A 148 17.90 2.33 -17.30
C ALA A 148 19.06 1.69 -16.52
N ARG A 149 18.79 1.17 -15.32
CA ARG A 149 19.74 0.45 -14.47
C ARG A 149 19.02 -0.77 -13.88
N PRO A 150 18.90 -1.87 -14.64
CA PRO A 150 18.10 -3.01 -14.24
C PRO A 150 18.76 -3.75 -13.07
N THR A 151 17.93 -4.24 -12.17
CA THR A 151 18.35 -5.09 -11.03
C THR A 151 17.86 -6.52 -11.18
N LEU A 152 16.91 -6.77 -12.09
CA LEU A 152 16.26 -8.05 -12.30
C LEU A 152 16.59 -8.58 -13.70
N CYS A 153 17.76 -9.18 -13.87
CA CYS A 153 18.21 -9.75 -15.14
C CYS A 153 18.19 -11.29 -15.11
N GLY A 154 17.97 -11.90 -16.28
CA GLY A 154 17.97 -13.35 -16.44
C GLY A 154 16.65 -14.01 -16.04
N SER A 155 16.71 -15.25 -15.56
CA SER A 155 15.52 -16.00 -15.16
C SER A 155 15.00 -15.51 -13.81
N ILE A 156 13.77 -15.02 -13.78
CA ILE A 156 13.07 -14.59 -12.57
C ILE A 156 11.65 -15.14 -12.54
N ALA A 157 11.04 -15.14 -11.36
CA ALA A 157 9.60 -15.26 -11.21
C ALA A 157 9.05 -13.95 -10.64
N LEU A 158 7.95 -13.47 -11.20
CA LEU A 158 7.14 -12.43 -10.58
C LEU A 158 5.90 -13.07 -9.97
N THR A 159 5.50 -12.58 -8.80
CA THR A 159 4.30 -13.04 -8.09
C THR A 159 3.39 -11.86 -7.76
N ARG A 160 2.09 -12.14 -7.64
CA ARG A 160 1.13 -11.28 -6.95
C ARG A 160 0.76 -11.95 -5.64
N GLU A 161 0.97 -11.24 -4.54
CA GLU A 161 0.84 -11.77 -3.20
C GLU A 161 -0.15 -10.95 -2.40
N THR A 162 -1.05 -11.60 -1.69
CA THR A 162 -1.99 -10.92 -0.80
C THR A 162 -1.74 -11.37 0.63
N LEU A 163 -1.71 -10.41 1.56
CA LEU A 163 -1.68 -10.73 2.99
C LEU A 163 -3.04 -11.31 3.40
N ALA A 164 -3.03 -12.47 4.06
CA ALA A 164 -4.24 -13.10 4.54
C ALA A 164 -4.95 -12.23 5.59
N ARG A 165 -6.29 -12.14 5.46
CA ARG A 165 -7.12 -11.27 6.28
C ARG A 165 -7.17 -11.75 7.73
N TRP A 166 -7.22 -10.79 8.66
CA TRP A 166 -7.48 -11.13 10.05
C TRP A 166 -8.78 -11.92 10.20
N GLY A 167 -8.76 -13.02 10.97
CA GLY A 167 -9.89 -13.91 11.20
C GLY A 167 -9.93 -15.17 10.33
N THR A 168 -8.97 -15.37 9.42
CA THR A 168 -8.74 -16.65 8.73
C THR A 168 -7.65 -17.46 9.43
N SER A 169 -7.56 -18.77 9.14
CA SER A 169 -6.54 -19.65 9.73
C SER A 169 -5.10 -19.31 9.31
N ASP A 170 -4.95 -18.58 8.21
CA ASP A 170 -3.69 -18.12 7.62
C ASP A 170 -3.41 -16.64 7.89
N ALA A 171 -4.18 -15.99 8.77
CA ALA A 171 -4.05 -14.56 9.06
C ALA A 171 -2.60 -14.14 9.35
N GLY A 172 -2.13 -13.08 8.68
CA GLY A 172 -0.77 -12.56 8.82
C GLY A 172 0.28 -13.26 7.95
N HIS A 173 -0.09 -14.29 7.18
CA HIS A 173 0.77 -14.91 6.18
C HIS A 173 0.49 -14.35 4.79
N TRP A 174 1.56 -14.18 4.00
CA TRP A 174 1.45 -13.88 2.58
C TRP A 174 1.04 -15.12 1.81
N ARG A 175 0.16 -14.94 0.82
CA ARG A 175 -0.24 -15.98 -0.12
C ARG A 175 0.04 -15.50 -1.53
N ILE A 176 0.70 -16.34 -2.32
CA ILE A 176 0.91 -16.13 -3.76
C ILE A 176 -0.40 -16.48 -4.47
N ASP A 177 -1.08 -15.47 -5.02
CA ASP A 177 -2.31 -15.65 -5.78
C ASP A 177 -1.99 -16.05 -7.22
N ASP A 178 -1.06 -15.32 -7.86
CA ASP A 178 -0.61 -15.53 -9.23
C ASP A 178 0.92 -15.54 -9.32
N ALA A 179 1.46 -16.29 -10.28
CA ALA A 179 2.88 -16.28 -10.60
C ALA A 179 3.12 -16.30 -12.12
N VAL A 180 4.28 -15.80 -12.54
CA VAL A 180 4.74 -15.84 -13.94
C VAL A 180 6.25 -15.98 -13.97
N LEU A 181 6.76 -16.85 -14.86
CA LEU A 181 8.20 -17.00 -15.09
C LEU A 181 8.63 -16.12 -16.26
N LEU A 182 9.68 -15.33 -16.04
CA LEU A 182 10.24 -14.43 -17.04
C LEU A 182 11.71 -14.76 -17.31
N ARG A 183 12.15 -14.49 -18.54
CA ARG A 183 13.55 -14.31 -18.89
C ARG A 183 13.76 -12.84 -19.25
N VAL A 184 14.35 -12.09 -18.34
CA VAL A 184 14.56 -10.66 -18.50
C VAL A 184 15.89 -10.38 -19.19
N GLU A 185 15.81 -9.73 -20.34
CA GLU A 185 16.97 -9.21 -21.07
C GLU A 185 17.30 -7.81 -20.57
N CYS A 186 18.57 -7.60 -20.22
CA CYS A 186 19.09 -6.32 -19.79
C CYS A 186 20.00 -5.72 -20.89
N PRO A 187 20.02 -4.39 -21.06
CA PRO A 187 20.90 -3.70 -22.00
C PRO A 187 22.39 -3.87 -21.67
#